data_AF-A0A2N0QHZ4-F1
#
_entry.id   AF-A0A2N0QHZ4-F1
#
_cell.length_a   1.000
_cell.length_b   1.000
_cell.length_c   1.000
_cell.angle_alpha   90.00
_cell.angle_beta   90.00
_cell.angle_gamma   90.00
#
_symmetry.space_group_name_H-M   'P 1'
#
loop_
_entity.id
_entity.type
_entity.pdbx_description
1 polymer ?
#
loop_
_entity_poly.entity_id
_entity_poly.type
_entity_poly.pdbx_seq_one_letter_code
_entity_poly.pdbx_strand_id
1 'polypeptide(L)'
;MDPRVEKRLGLKQLVDKVVSAEEAAALISNGAVVGMSGFTRAGDAKVVPLALAERAKNEKLKIDVYTGASLGPEVDQILAEAGGIRKRGPYQGDPALRNLINKGEVLYVDAHLSHNAELVRQGIIGPIDFAIIEATAITKDGLLVPTTSVGNSPIFATYAKNIIIELNLAHSETLIGVHDIYIPEKQGEREAIPLSKPTDRIGEI
;
A
#
# COMPACT_ATOMS: atom_id res chain seq x y z
N MET A 1 -19.74 13.83 -10.59
CA MET A 1 -18.98 12.97 -9.66
C MET A 1 -19.82 12.79 -8.40
N ASP A 2 -19.67 11.68 -7.66
CA ASP A 2 -20.43 11.46 -6.42
C ASP A 2 -20.07 12.56 -5.39
N PRO A 3 -21.04 13.30 -4.79
CA PRO A 3 -20.76 14.35 -3.81
C PRO A 3 -19.94 13.88 -2.60
N ARG A 4 -20.02 12.59 -2.25
CA ARG A 4 -19.20 11.99 -1.19
C ARG A 4 -17.73 11.91 -1.60
N VAL A 5 -17.43 11.61 -2.86
CA VAL A 5 -16.06 11.64 -3.40
C VAL A 5 -15.53 13.07 -3.36
N GLU A 6 -16.32 14.06 -3.82
CA GLU A 6 -15.94 15.48 -3.77
C GLU A 6 -15.57 15.94 -2.35
N LYS A 7 -16.34 15.51 -1.36
CA LYS A 7 -16.09 15.84 0.05
C LYS A 7 -14.78 15.25 0.58
N ARG A 8 -14.38 14.07 0.11
CA ARG A 8 -13.17 13.36 0.54
C ARG A 8 -11.95 13.66 -0.34
N LEU A 9 -12.12 14.38 -1.44
CA LEU A 9 -11.07 14.75 -2.39
C LEU A 9 -10.75 16.25 -2.27
N GLY A 10 -9.88 16.61 -1.32
CA GLY A 10 -9.57 18.00 -0.99
C GLY A 10 -8.90 18.80 -2.12
N LEU A 11 -8.27 18.13 -3.08
CA LEU A 11 -7.62 18.73 -4.24
C LEU A 11 -8.48 18.59 -5.49
N LYS A 12 -9.08 19.69 -5.94
CA LYS A 12 -9.97 19.70 -7.13
C LYS A 12 -9.28 19.25 -8.42
N GLN A 13 -7.98 19.48 -8.56
CA GLN A 13 -7.22 19.05 -9.73
C GLN A 13 -7.05 17.52 -9.85
N LEU A 14 -7.33 16.77 -8.77
CA LEU A 14 -7.28 15.30 -8.80
C LEU A 14 -8.57 14.67 -9.33
N VAL A 15 -9.62 15.46 -9.57
CA VAL A 15 -10.88 14.96 -10.15
C VAL A 15 -10.64 14.29 -11.50
N ASP A 16 -9.76 14.88 -12.32
CA ASP A 16 -9.40 14.34 -13.65
C ASP A 16 -8.50 13.10 -13.57
N LYS A 17 -8.09 12.69 -12.35
CA LYS A 17 -7.34 11.45 -12.08
C LYS A 17 -8.22 10.32 -11.56
N VAL A 18 -9.51 10.56 -11.36
CA VAL A 18 -10.46 9.52 -10.94
C VAL A 18 -10.75 8.61 -12.14
N VAL A 19 -10.33 7.36 -12.02
CA VAL A 19 -10.45 6.32 -13.06
C VAL A 19 -11.00 5.04 -12.45
N SER A 20 -11.39 4.08 -13.28
CA SER A 20 -11.82 2.76 -12.81
C SER A 20 -10.65 1.95 -12.22
N ALA A 21 -10.97 0.89 -11.48
CA ALA A 21 -9.95 -0.01 -10.95
C ALA A 21 -9.15 -0.72 -12.06
N GLU A 22 -9.82 -1.04 -13.17
CA GLU A 22 -9.23 -1.66 -14.36
C GLU A 22 -8.29 -0.68 -15.08
N GLU A 23 -8.69 0.58 -15.24
CA GLU A 23 -7.85 1.63 -15.82
C GLU A 23 -6.60 1.89 -14.96
N ALA A 24 -6.75 1.96 -13.63
CA ALA A 24 -5.63 2.09 -12.70
C ALA A 24 -4.72 0.86 -12.74
N ALA A 25 -5.29 -0.35 -12.73
CA ALA A 25 -4.53 -1.60 -12.80
C ALA A 25 -3.77 -1.70 -14.12
N ALA A 26 -4.31 -1.23 -15.25
CA ALA A 26 -3.67 -1.25 -16.56
C ALA A 26 -2.35 -0.46 -16.63
N LEU A 27 -2.13 0.49 -15.72
CA LEU A 27 -0.87 1.24 -15.62
C LEU A 27 0.28 0.37 -15.11
N ILE A 28 -0.02 -0.72 -14.40
CA ILE A 28 0.99 -1.57 -13.76
C ILE A 28 1.47 -2.62 -14.76
N SER A 29 2.77 -2.59 -15.05
CA SER A 29 3.43 -3.50 -15.98
C SER A 29 3.92 -4.78 -15.32
N ASN A 30 4.08 -5.84 -16.12
CA ASN A 30 4.78 -7.05 -15.69
C ASN A 30 6.19 -6.72 -15.17
N GLY A 31 6.56 -7.33 -14.04
CA GLY A 31 7.82 -7.11 -13.35
C GLY A 31 7.85 -5.88 -12.42
N ALA A 32 6.76 -5.11 -12.32
CA ALA A 32 6.70 -3.95 -11.42
C ALA A 32 6.86 -4.35 -9.95
N VAL A 33 7.52 -3.49 -9.17
CA VAL A 33 7.55 -3.57 -7.72
C VAL A 33 6.45 -2.69 -7.14
N VAL A 34 5.52 -3.30 -6.41
CA VAL A 34 4.32 -2.66 -5.90
C VAL A 34 4.30 -2.65 -4.37
N GLY A 35 4.26 -1.45 -3.79
CA GLY A 35 3.95 -1.24 -2.38
C GLY A 35 2.44 -1.15 -2.18
N MET A 36 1.85 -1.94 -1.29
CA MET A 36 0.41 -1.89 -1.01
C MET A 36 0.17 -1.55 0.46
N SER A 37 -0.82 -0.71 0.74
CA SER A 37 -1.30 -0.51 2.10
C SER A 37 -1.88 -1.82 2.65
N GLY A 38 -1.93 -1.95 3.99
CA GLY A 38 -2.50 -3.12 4.65
C GLY A 38 -1.64 -3.67 5.78
N PHE A 39 -2.29 -3.88 6.93
CA PHE A 39 -1.68 -4.47 8.12
C PHE A 39 -2.73 -5.28 8.86
N THR A 40 -2.60 -6.60 8.91
CA THR A 40 -3.53 -7.50 9.61
C THR A 40 -4.99 -7.39 9.13
N ARG A 41 -5.20 -7.32 7.79
CA ARG A 41 -6.50 -7.09 7.13
C ARG A 41 -7.11 -5.69 7.31
N ALA A 42 -6.44 -4.80 8.03
CA ALA A 42 -6.87 -3.43 8.20
C ALA A 42 -6.16 -2.53 7.18
N GLY A 43 -6.92 -1.66 6.52
CA GLY A 43 -6.42 -0.64 5.58
C GLY A 43 -5.72 -1.18 4.33
N ASP A 44 -6.04 -2.39 3.91
CA ASP A 44 -5.52 -2.97 2.68
C ASP A 44 -6.20 -2.40 1.43
N ALA A 45 -5.42 -2.18 0.38
CA ALA A 45 -5.97 -1.92 -0.95
C ALA A 45 -6.73 -3.15 -1.46
N LYS A 46 -7.84 -2.94 -2.17
CA LYS A 46 -8.81 -3.99 -2.53
C LYS A 46 -9.07 -4.02 -4.02
N VAL A 47 -9.65 -2.96 -4.59
CA VAL A 47 -10.26 -3.05 -5.93
C VAL A 47 -9.22 -3.10 -7.05
N VAL A 48 -8.11 -2.38 -6.93
CA VAL A 48 -7.03 -2.39 -7.93
C VAL A 48 -6.25 -3.71 -7.88
N PRO A 49 -5.89 -4.27 -6.70
CA PRO A 49 -5.32 -5.62 -6.64
C PRO A 49 -6.23 -6.72 -7.24
N LEU A 50 -7.54 -6.62 -7.05
CA LEU A 50 -8.49 -7.56 -7.68
C LEU A 50 -8.50 -7.40 -9.21
N ALA A 51 -8.50 -6.17 -9.73
CA ALA A 51 -8.39 -5.93 -11.17
C ALA A 51 -7.05 -6.43 -11.74
N LEU A 52 -5.95 -6.31 -11.00
CA LEU A 52 -4.66 -6.91 -11.37
C LEU A 52 -4.73 -8.43 -11.44
N ALA A 53 -5.44 -9.08 -10.52
CA ALA A 53 -5.61 -10.52 -10.55
C ALA A 53 -6.39 -10.98 -11.80
N GLU A 54 -7.45 -10.26 -12.19
CA GLU A 54 -8.17 -10.55 -13.44
C GLU A 54 -7.28 -10.40 -14.68
N ARG A 55 -6.40 -9.40 -14.71
CA ARG A 55 -5.38 -9.28 -15.76
C ARG A 55 -4.41 -10.45 -15.78
N ALA A 56 -3.89 -10.85 -14.61
CA ALA A 56 -2.93 -11.94 -14.49
C ALA A 56 -3.46 -13.30 -14.97
N LYS A 57 -4.78 -13.53 -14.94
CA LYS A 57 -5.40 -14.74 -15.52
C LYS A 57 -5.23 -14.84 -17.05
N ASN A 58 -5.14 -13.70 -17.73
CA ASN A 58 -5.16 -13.61 -19.20
C ASN A 58 -3.82 -13.14 -19.79
N GLU A 59 -2.96 -12.55 -18.96
CA GLU A 59 -1.68 -11.96 -19.36
C GLU A 59 -0.52 -12.63 -18.63
N LYS A 60 0.68 -12.59 -19.22
CA LYS A 60 1.92 -12.92 -18.48
C LYS A 60 2.31 -11.75 -17.58
N LEU A 61 1.55 -11.58 -16.50
CA LEU A 61 1.70 -10.50 -15.53
C LEU A 61 2.10 -11.10 -14.17
N LYS A 62 3.31 -10.80 -13.70
CA LYS A 62 3.73 -11.02 -12.32
C LYS A 62 4.37 -9.77 -11.74
N ILE A 63 4.04 -9.44 -10.49
CA ILE A 63 4.61 -8.30 -9.77
C ILE A 63 5.29 -8.74 -8.48
N ASP A 64 6.17 -7.89 -7.95
CA ASP A 64 6.64 -8.02 -6.58
C ASP A 64 5.72 -7.22 -5.66
N VAL A 65 5.25 -7.82 -4.57
CA VAL A 65 4.28 -7.22 -3.66
C VAL A 65 4.93 -7.02 -2.29
N TYR A 66 5.01 -5.77 -1.87
CA TYR A 66 5.47 -5.35 -0.56
C TYR A 66 4.36 -4.66 0.22
N THR A 67 4.13 -5.07 1.46
CA THR A 67 3.00 -4.58 2.28
C THR A 67 3.47 -4.02 3.62
N GLY A 68 2.53 -3.56 4.45
CA GLY A 68 2.78 -3.38 5.88
C GLY A 68 2.99 -4.73 6.57
N ALA A 69 1.97 -5.58 6.52
CA ALA A 69 2.01 -6.98 7.00
C ALA A 69 1.05 -7.86 6.17
N SER A 70 0.17 -8.63 6.78
CA SER A 70 -0.82 -9.44 6.05
C SER A 70 -1.97 -8.59 5.51
N LEU A 71 -2.47 -8.98 4.34
CA LEU A 71 -3.70 -8.45 3.74
C LEU A 71 -4.91 -9.32 4.12
N GLY A 72 -6.10 -8.85 3.75
CA GLY A 72 -7.30 -9.68 3.69
C GLY A 72 -7.12 -10.86 2.73
N PRO A 73 -7.82 -12.00 2.97
CA PRO A 73 -7.77 -13.14 2.07
C PRO A 73 -8.17 -12.75 0.64
N GLU A 74 -9.07 -11.77 0.47
CA GLU A 74 -9.48 -11.31 -0.87
C GLU A 74 -8.34 -10.85 -1.77
N VAL A 75 -7.22 -10.35 -1.24
CA VAL A 75 -6.14 -9.79 -2.08
C VAL A 75 -5.02 -10.79 -2.27
N ASP A 76 -4.42 -11.28 -1.17
CA ASP A 76 -3.28 -12.19 -1.24
C ASP A 76 -3.69 -13.51 -1.93
N GLN A 77 -4.85 -14.08 -1.61
CA GLN A 77 -5.32 -15.33 -2.21
C GLN A 77 -5.59 -15.17 -3.71
N ILE A 78 -6.42 -14.18 -4.09
CA ILE A 78 -6.92 -14.05 -5.47
C ILE A 78 -5.77 -13.70 -6.42
N LEU A 79 -4.87 -12.81 -6.02
CA LEU A 79 -3.71 -12.45 -6.83
C LEU A 79 -2.71 -13.61 -6.95
N ALA A 80 -2.54 -14.40 -5.88
CA ALA A 80 -1.69 -15.59 -5.88
C ALA A 80 -2.25 -16.70 -6.79
N GLU A 81 -3.54 -17.02 -6.68
CA GLU A 81 -4.22 -18.03 -7.50
C GLU A 81 -4.27 -17.65 -8.99
N ALA A 82 -4.33 -16.35 -9.30
CA ALA A 82 -4.17 -15.84 -10.66
C ALA A 82 -2.73 -15.91 -11.19
N GLY A 83 -1.77 -16.34 -10.36
CA GLY A 83 -0.36 -16.40 -10.72
C GLY A 83 0.33 -15.03 -10.81
N GLY A 84 -0.30 -13.97 -10.27
CA GLY A 84 0.13 -12.58 -10.40
C GLY A 84 1.28 -12.15 -9.48
N ILE A 85 1.71 -13.01 -8.56
CA ILE A 85 2.77 -12.70 -7.59
C ILE A 85 4.07 -13.40 -8.01
N ARG A 86 5.14 -12.63 -8.19
CA ARG A 86 6.51 -13.15 -8.35
C ARG A 86 7.21 -13.24 -7.01
N LYS A 87 7.16 -12.17 -6.22
CA LYS A 87 7.78 -12.07 -4.90
C LYS A 87 6.83 -11.40 -3.91
N ARG A 88 6.85 -11.85 -2.65
CA ARG A 88 6.05 -11.28 -1.56
C ARG A 88 6.90 -10.96 -0.34
N GLY A 89 6.61 -9.85 0.32
CA GLY A 89 7.12 -9.53 1.66
C GLY A 89 6.35 -8.37 2.32
N PRO A 90 6.59 -8.03 3.60
CA PRO A 90 7.44 -8.75 4.55
C PRO A 90 6.67 -9.79 5.37
N TYR A 91 5.34 -9.85 5.27
CA TYR A 91 4.52 -10.83 5.99
C TYR A 91 3.27 -11.20 5.19
N GLN A 92 2.90 -12.47 5.21
CA GLN A 92 1.62 -12.97 4.70
C GLN A 92 1.03 -14.03 5.64
N GLY A 93 -0.29 -14.13 5.69
CA GLY A 93 -1.01 -15.10 6.52
C GLY A 93 -2.00 -15.97 5.73
N ASP A 94 -1.92 -15.93 4.40
CA ASP A 94 -2.89 -16.58 3.52
C ASP A 94 -2.48 -18.03 3.20
N PRO A 95 -3.37 -19.04 3.36
CA PRO A 95 -3.03 -20.43 3.08
C PRO A 95 -2.66 -20.72 1.62
N ALA A 96 -3.31 -20.10 0.65
CA ALA A 96 -3.05 -20.36 -0.77
C ALA A 96 -1.67 -19.82 -1.14
N LEU A 97 -1.38 -18.57 -0.78
CA LEU A 97 -0.07 -17.96 -0.99
C LEU A 97 1.04 -18.72 -0.25
N ARG A 98 0.82 -19.11 1.00
CA ARG A 98 1.77 -19.95 1.76
C ARG A 98 2.09 -21.26 1.05
N ASN A 99 1.10 -21.91 0.45
CA ASN A 99 1.32 -23.16 -0.30
C ASN A 99 2.19 -22.93 -1.53
N LEU A 100 1.98 -21.85 -2.28
CA LEU A 100 2.80 -21.50 -3.44
C LEU A 100 4.24 -21.14 -3.04
N ILE A 101 4.41 -20.43 -1.94
CA ILE A 101 5.73 -20.12 -1.36
C ILE A 101 6.46 -21.42 -1.01
N ASN A 102 5.81 -22.33 -0.30
CA ASN A 102 6.40 -23.61 0.11
C ASN A 102 6.76 -24.54 -1.06
N LYS A 103 6.12 -24.36 -2.23
CA LYS A 103 6.46 -25.05 -3.47
C LYS A 103 7.56 -24.36 -4.29
N GLY A 104 7.99 -23.15 -3.88
CA GLY A 104 8.96 -22.34 -4.60
C GLY A 104 8.37 -21.63 -5.83
N GLU A 105 7.05 -21.56 -5.96
CA GLU A 105 6.37 -20.89 -7.09
C GLU A 105 6.30 -19.36 -6.91
N VAL A 106 6.34 -18.91 -5.66
CA VAL A 106 6.41 -17.49 -5.26
C VAL A 106 7.63 -17.29 -4.37
N LEU A 107 8.47 -16.31 -4.70
CA LEU A 107 9.58 -15.92 -3.83
C LEU A 107 9.03 -15.20 -2.59
N TYR A 108 9.57 -15.50 -1.41
CA TYR A 108 9.13 -14.86 -0.18
C TYR A 108 10.32 -14.41 0.66
N VAL A 109 10.20 -13.22 1.23
CA VAL A 109 11.16 -12.70 2.21
C VAL A 109 10.36 -12.13 3.37
N ASP A 110 10.41 -12.82 4.50
CA ASP A 110 9.97 -12.27 5.77
C ASP A 110 11.06 -11.39 6.37
N ALA A 111 10.68 -10.15 6.68
CA ALA A 111 11.57 -9.18 7.31
C ALA A 111 10.96 -8.72 8.63
N HIS A 112 11.82 -8.31 9.57
CA HIS A 112 11.34 -7.57 10.74
C HIS A 112 10.52 -6.36 10.26
N LEU A 113 9.27 -6.26 10.70
CA LEU A 113 8.31 -5.29 10.15
C LEU A 113 8.82 -3.85 10.25
N SER A 114 9.51 -3.51 11.34
CA SER A 114 10.13 -2.19 11.55
C SER A 114 11.31 -1.90 10.61
N HIS A 115 11.94 -2.91 10.03
CA HIS A 115 13.07 -2.75 9.11
C HIS A 115 12.63 -2.58 7.66
N ASN A 116 11.41 -3.00 7.30
CA ASN A 116 10.97 -3.00 5.91
C ASN A 116 11.01 -1.59 5.28
N ALA A 117 10.63 -0.56 6.04
CA ALA A 117 10.74 0.83 5.59
C ALA A 117 12.20 1.27 5.37
N GLU A 118 13.13 0.81 6.19
CA GLU A 118 14.56 1.10 6.00
C GLU A 118 15.12 0.37 4.77
N LEU A 119 14.69 -0.88 4.51
CA LEU A 119 15.08 -1.61 3.31
C LEU A 119 14.59 -0.93 2.02
N VAL A 120 13.40 -0.33 2.04
CA VAL A 120 12.89 0.50 0.93
C VAL A 120 13.74 1.75 0.75
N ARG A 121 13.99 2.48 1.85
CA ARG A 121 14.81 3.70 1.87
C ARG A 121 16.22 3.47 1.33
N GLN A 122 16.82 2.33 1.65
CA GLN A 122 18.16 1.93 1.20
C GLN A 122 18.19 1.39 -0.24
N GLY A 123 17.03 1.25 -0.90
CA GLY A 123 16.94 0.67 -2.24
C GLY A 123 17.19 -0.84 -2.29
N ILE A 124 17.18 -1.53 -1.15
CA ILE A 124 17.25 -3.00 -1.08
C ILE A 124 15.92 -3.60 -1.52
N ILE A 125 14.81 -2.97 -1.12
CA ILE A 125 13.48 -3.22 -1.66
C ILE A 125 13.15 -2.08 -2.61
N GLY A 126 12.94 -2.42 -3.88
CA GLY A 126 12.60 -1.44 -4.91
C GLY A 126 13.70 -1.28 -5.98
N PRO A 127 13.64 -0.18 -6.76
CA PRO A 127 12.76 0.97 -6.62
C PRO A 127 11.27 0.60 -6.67
N ILE A 128 10.43 1.27 -5.87
CA ILE A 128 8.98 1.03 -5.88
C ILE A 128 8.40 1.72 -7.12
N ASP A 129 7.81 0.95 -8.03
CA ASP A 129 7.22 1.50 -9.25
C ASP A 129 5.84 2.09 -9.00
N PHE A 130 5.04 1.41 -8.16
CA PHE A 130 3.69 1.82 -7.78
C PHE A 130 3.45 1.64 -6.28
N ALA A 131 2.82 2.63 -5.66
CA ALA A 131 2.15 2.48 -4.37
C ALA A 131 0.63 2.40 -4.59
N ILE A 132 -0.04 1.40 -4.04
CA ILE A 132 -1.51 1.30 -4.01
C ILE A 132 -1.97 1.47 -2.56
N ILE A 133 -2.57 2.62 -2.27
CA ILE A 133 -2.88 3.03 -0.89
C ILE A 133 -4.40 3.22 -0.72
N GLU A 134 -5.00 2.48 0.20
CA GLU A 134 -6.36 2.75 0.66
C GLU A 134 -6.36 4.01 1.54
N ALA A 135 -7.19 4.99 1.17
CA ALA A 135 -7.28 6.27 1.86
C ALA A 135 -8.72 6.59 2.24
N THR A 136 -8.88 7.19 3.41
CA THR A 136 -10.17 7.73 3.84
C THR A 136 -10.44 9.07 3.16
N ALA A 137 -9.42 9.93 3.05
CA ALA A 137 -9.49 11.25 2.41
C ALA A 137 -8.16 11.66 1.79
N ILE A 138 -8.22 12.62 0.88
CA ILE A 138 -7.10 13.48 0.52
C ILE A 138 -7.41 14.87 1.09
N THR A 139 -6.51 15.42 1.90
CA THR A 139 -6.73 16.75 2.51
C THR A 139 -6.59 17.86 1.47
N LYS A 140 -6.98 19.09 1.84
CA LYS A 140 -6.81 20.26 0.97
C LYS A 140 -5.35 20.62 0.71
N ASP A 141 -4.45 20.16 1.57
CA ASP A 141 -3.00 20.34 1.46
C ASP A 141 -2.34 19.15 0.76
N GLY A 142 -3.13 18.18 0.29
CA GLY A 142 -2.65 17.02 -0.48
C GLY A 142 -2.15 15.84 0.35
N LEU A 143 -2.40 15.82 1.66
CA LEU A 143 -2.05 14.69 2.53
C LEU A 143 -3.03 13.53 2.34
N LEU A 144 -2.51 12.30 2.38
CA LEU A 144 -3.32 11.07 2.32
C LEU A 144 -3.68 10.63 3.73
N VAL A 145 -4.96 10.65 4.06
CA VAL A 145 -5.45 10.16 5.36
C VAL A 145 -5.63 8.64 5.26
N PRO A 146 -4.86 7.81 5.98
CA PRO A 146 -5.02 6.36 5.95
C PRO A 146 -6.39 5.93 6.49
N THR A 147 -6.71 4.66 6.32
CA THR A 147 -7.93 4.06 6.85
C THR A 147 -7.67 3.39 8.20
N THR A 148 -7.83 2.07 8.31
CA THR A 148 -7.74 1.35 9.59
C THR A 148 -6.34 0.85 9.92
N SER A 149 -5.34 1.15 9.08
CA SER A 149 -3.93 0.93 9.39
C SER A 149 -3.02 1.96 8.71
N VAL A 150 -1.78 2.07 9.19
CA VAL A 150 -0.71 2.85 8.55
C VAL A 150 0.28 1.92 7.87
N GLY A 151 0.90 1.01 8.64
CA GLY A 151 1.91 0.08 8.12
C GLY A 151 3.04 0.81 7.41
N ASN A 152 3.39 0.34 6.21
CA ASN A 152 4.43 0.93 5.36
C ASN A 152 3.86 1.92 4.32
N SER A 153 2.59 2.32 4.40
CA SER A 153 2.01 3.27 3.43
C SER A 153 2.81 4.57 3.30
N PRO A 154 3.28 5.23 4.39
CA PRO A 154 4.06 6.47 4.26
C PRO A 154 5.37 6.28 3.50
N ILE A 155 6.10 5.18 3.75
CA ILE A 155 7.36 4.93 3.05
C ILE A 155 7.11 4.56 1.58
N PHE A 156 6.04 3.80 1.27
CA PHE A 156 5.70 3.52 -0.12
C PHE A 156 5.28 4.77 -0.88
N ALA A 157 4.44 5.62 -0.29
CA ALA A 157 4.04 6.88 -0.90
C ALA A 157 5.23 7.83 -1.12
N THR A 158 6.22 7.82 -0.23
CA THR A 158 7.42 8.67 -0.35
C THR A 158 8.37 8.22 -1.47
N TYR A 159 8.52 6.91 -1.67
CA TYR A 159 9.56 6.36 -2.57
C TYR A 159 9.00 5.78 -3.89
N ALA A 160 7.68 5.67 -4.04
CA ALA A 160 7.08 5.18 -5.27
C ALA A 160 7.14 6.19 -6.41
N LYS A 161 7.44 5.71 -7.62
CA LYS A 161 7.39 6.54 -8.83
C LYS A 161 5.97 7.02 -9.16
N ASN A 162 4.98 6.17 -8.88
CA ASN A 162 3.57 6.41 -9.13
C ASN A 162 2.75 6.02 -7.90
N ILE A 163 1.65 6.73 -7.65
CA ILE A 163 0.73 6.44 -6.54
C ILE A 163 -0.68 6.27 -7.09
N ILE A 164 -1.30 5.15 -6.75
CA ILE A 164 -2.71 4.85 -6.98
C ILE A 164 -3.40 4.90 -5.62
N ILE A 165 -4.48 5.66 -5.53
CA ILE A 165 -5.21 5.89 -4.28
C ILE A 165 -6.58 5.26 -4.41
N GLU A 166 -6.89 4.32 -3.54
CA GLU A 166 -8.24 3.79 -3.38
C GLU A 166 -8.97 4.60 -2.32
N LEU A 167 -9.76 5.59 -2.77
CA LEU A 167 -10.57 6.42 -1.88
C LEU A 167 -11.80 5.63 -1.40
N ASN A 168 -11.72 5.02 -0.23
CA ASN A 168 -12.75 4.11 0.26
C ASN A 168 -13.78 4.84 1.14
N LEU A 169 -14.94 5.11 0.55
CA LEU A 169 -16.07 5.81 1.20
C LEU A 169 -16.80 4.98 2.26
N ALA A 170 -16.50 3.68 2.40
CA ALA A 170 -17.06 2.84 3.47
C ALA A 170 -16.45 3.19 4.84
N HIS A 171 -15.26 3.80 4.87
CA HIS A 171 -14.62 4.22 6.10
C HIS A 171 -15.12 5.59 6.57
N SER A 172 -15.31 5.70 7.89
CA SER A 172 -15.81 6.92 8.54
C SER A 172 -14.86 8.11 8.37
N GLU A 173 -15.42 9.30 8.18
CA GLU A 173 -14.68 10.57 8.23
C GLU A 173 -13.98 10.82 9.57
N THR A 174 -14.45 10.16 10.65
CA THR A 174 -13.87 10.27 11.98
C THR A 174 -12.45 9.71 12.09
N LEU A 175 -11.95 9.02 11.05
CA LEU A 175 -10.55 8.60 10.99
C LEU A 175 -9.60 9.76 10.68
N ILE A 176 -10.10 10.89 10.16
CA ILE A 176 -9.28 12.08 9.91
C ILE A 176 -8.77 12.63 11.26
N GLY A 177 -7.45 12.64 11.41
CA GLY A 177 -6.76 13.09 12.64
C GLY A 177 -6.48 11.98 13.65
N VAL A 178 -6.85 10.72 13.36
CA VAL A 178 -6.53 9.59 14.24
C VAL A 178 -5.05 9.26 14.17
N HIS A 179 -4.47 9.21 12.97
CA HIS A 179 -3.10 8.77 12.71
C HIS A 179 -2.05 9.78 13.14
N ASP A 180 -0.82 9.31 13.33
CA ASP A 180 0.38 10.12 13.60
C ASP A 180 1.49 9.61 12.68
N ILE A 181 1.73 10.34 11.58
CA ILE A 181 2.62 9.93 10.50
C ILE A 181 3.95 10.65 10.66
N TYR A 182 4.94 9.92 11.15
CA TYR A 182 6.31 10.39 11.29
C TYR A 182 7.26 9.54 10.44
N ILE A 183 8.01 10.18 9.55
CA ILE A 183 9.06 9.54 8.76
C ILE A 183 10.40 10.10 9.23
N PRO A 184 11.30 9.26 9.80
CA PRO A 184 12.62 9.73 10.19
C PRO A 184 13.40 10.24 8.98
N GLU A 185 14.27 11.23 9.19
CA GLU A 185 15.22 11.71 8.18
C GLU A 185 16.12 10.60 7.63
N LYS A 186 16.86 10.89 6.56
CA LYS A 186 17.74 9.92 5.90
C LYS A 186 18.74 9.28 6.87
N GLN A 187 19.02 7.99 6.67
CA GLN A 187 20.01 7.28 7.49
C GLN A 187 21.37 7.97 7.42
N GLY A 188 22.01 8.14 8.58
CA GLY A 188 23.28 8.88 8.72
C GLY A 188 23.10 10.39 8.92
N GLU A 189 21.92 10.93 8.63
CA GLU A 189 21.56 12.35 8.79
C GLU A 189 20.45 12.54 9.85
N ARG A 190 19.79 11.45 10.26
CA ARG A 190 18.66 11.49 11.18
C ARG A 190 19.04 11.66 12.65
N GLU A 191 18.28 12.52 13.30
CA GLU A 191 18.26 12.66 14.74
C GLU A 191 17.50 11.52 15.42
N ALA A 192 17.53 11.51 16.75
CA ALA A 192 16.70 10.61 17.55
C ALA A 192 15.20 10.83 17.26
N ILE A 193 14.42 9.75 17.25
CA ILE A 193 12.96 9.84 17.16
C ILE A 193 12.46 10.52 18.45
N PRO A 194 11.78 11.69 18.37
CA PRO A 194 11.47 12.50 19.55
C PRO A 194 10.22 12.01 20.30
N LEU A 195 10.05 10.68 20.43
CA LEU A 195 8.93 10.05 21.12
C LEU A 195 9.34 9.67 22.53
N SER A 196 8.76 10.34 23.53
CA SER A 196 9.11 10.13 24.94
C SER A 196 8.03 9.35 25.71
N LYS A 197 6.77 9.43 25.25
CA LYS A 197 5.61 8.77 25.84
C LYS A 197 4.78 8.08 24.77
N PRO A 198 4.05 7.00 25.11
CA PRO A 198 3.17 6.31 24.16
C PRO A 198 2.02 7.15 23.57
N THR A 199 1.73 8.32 24.16
CA THR A 199 0.66 9.23 23.74
C THR A 199 1.17 10.48 23.02
N ASP A 200 2.48 10.63 22.87
CA ASP A 200 3.04 11.78 22.14
C ASP A 200 2.63 11.68 20.67
N ARG A 201 2.26 12.83 20.08
CA ARG A 201 2.10 12.98 18.62
C ARG A 201 3.32 13.70 18.11
N ILE A 202 4.06 13.08 17.20
CA ILE A 202 5.35 13.58 16.70
C ILE A 202 5.34 13.82 15.19
N GLY A 203 4.26 13.47 14.50
CA GLY A 203 4.10 13.58 13.06
C GLY A 203 2.88 14.39 12.64
N GLU A 204 2.41 14.08 11.44
CA GLU A 204 1.25 14.72 10.81
C GLU A 204 0.10 13.72 10.58
N ILE A 205 -0.99 14.18 9.94
CA ILE A 205 -2.27 13.46 9.76
C ILE A 205 -2.24 12.57 8.51
#